data_AF-A0A1J3D8A0-F1
#
_entry.id   AF-A0A1J3D8A0-F1
#
_cell.length_a   1.000
_cell.length_b   1.000
_cell.length_c   1.000
_cell.angle_alpha   90.00
_cell.angle_beta   90.00
_cell.angle_gamma   90.00
#
_symmetry.space_group_name_H-M   'P 1'
#
loop_
_entity.id
_entity.type
_entity.pdbx_description
1 polymer ?
#
loop_
_entity_poly.entity_id
_entity_poly.type
_entity_poly.pdbx_seq_one_letter_code
_entity_poly.pdbx_strand_id
1 'polypeptide(L)'
;SGLGFVQFPQKFQGISKNDIYACEYKRIFEINMVGFDGLMGPNFFGTGCFFNRRVFYGPPSNLILHEIDELGPNHITDKPIKSTDALALAHKVAGCIYEHNTNWGSKIGFRYGSLVEDYY
;
A
#
# COMPACT_ATOMS: atom_id res chain seq x y z
N SER A 1 -5.86 2.84 16.96
CA SER A 1 -5.05 3.74 16.12
C SER A 1 -5.73 3.84 14.76
N GLY A 2 -5.97 5.05 14.25
CA GLY A 2 -6.61 5.31 12.94
C GLY A 2 -5.61 5.54 11.80
N LEU A 3 -4.32 5.31 12.04
CA LEU A 3 -3.26 5.55 11.05
C LEU A 3 -3.24 4.42 10.01
N GLY A 4 -3.49 4.78 8.75
CA GLY A 4 -3.47 3.83 7.64
C GLY A 4 -2.08 3.62 7.04
N PHE A 5 -1.39 4.72 6.75
CA PHE A 5 -0.03 4.69 6.21
C PHE A 5 0.72 5.99 6.53
N VAL A 6 2.03 5.97 6.32
CA VAL A 6 2.90 7.14 6.40
C VAL A 6 3.57 7.34 5.04
N GLN A 7 3.36 8.50 4.42
CA GLN A 7 3.96 8.87 3.13
C GLN A 7 5.14 9.82 3.35
N PHE A 8 6.28 9.50 2.74
CA PHE A 8 7.46 10.34 2.73
C PHE A 8 7.53 11.18 1.45
N PRO A 9 8.04 12.43 1.50
CA PRO A 9 8.30 13.23 0.31
C PRO A 9 9.27 12.57 -0.66
N GLN A 10 8.91 12.53 -1.95
CA GLN A 10 9.82 12.14 -3.02
C GLN A 10 10.69 13.33 -3.40
N LYS A 11 12.01 13.12 -3.48
CA LYS A 11 13.01 14.13 -3.86
C LYS A 11 13.88 13.60 -4.98
N PHE A 12 14.02 14.38 -6.05
CA PHE A 12 14.80 14.02 -7.22
C PHE A 12 16.14 14.76 -7.25
N GLN A 13 17.14 14.14 -7.86
CA GLN A 13 18.49 14.69 -8.00
C GLN A 13 18.76 15.10 -9.45
N GLY A 14 19.82 15.90 -9.68
CA GLY A 14 20.23 16.31 -11.02
C GLY A 14 19.31 17.36 -11.68
N ILE A 15 18.51 18.05 -10.88
CA ILE A 15 17.59 19.07 -11.37
C ILE A 15 18.38 20.32 -11.74
N SER A 16 18.08 20.86 -12.93
CA SER A 16 18.71 22.11 -13.39
C SER A 16 18.41 23.26 -12.41
N LYS A 17 19.34 24.18 -12.23
CA LYS A 17 19.16 25.36 -11.35
C LYS A 17 17.91 26.19 -11.69
N ASN A 18 17.51 26.21 -12.95
CA ASN A 18 16.36 26.98 -13.42
C ASN A 18 15.03 26.22 -13.27
N ASP A 19 15.07 24.89 -13.07
CA ASP A 19 13.93 23.97 -12.99
C ASP A 19 12.71 24.35 -13.85
N ILE A 20 12.94 24.65 -15.14
CA ILE A 20 11.89 25.17 -16.03
C ILE A 20 10.74 24.17 -16.28
N TYR A 21 10.98 22.89 -15.96
CA TYR A 21 10.00 21.81 -16.07
C TYR A 21 9.33 21.46 -14.74
N ALA A 22 9.68 22.16 -13.66
CA ALA A 22 9.15 21.92 -12.30
C ALA A 22 9.35 20.48 -11.81
N CYS A 23 10.50 19.88 -12.13
CA CYS A 23 10.84 18.49 -11.81
C CYS A 23 11.10 18.26 -10.32
N GLU A 24 11.21 19.30 -9.50
CA GLU A 24 11.21 19.15 -8.04
C GLU A 24 9.85 18.71 -7.49
N TYR A 25 8.76 18.90 -8.25
CA TYR A 25 7.39 18.55 -7.86
C TYR A 25 6.98 19.09 -6.46
N LYS A 26 7.54 20.23 -6.04
CA LYS A 26 7.36 20.84 -4.70
C LYS A 26 5.90 20.98 -4.29
N ARG A 27 5.02 21.30 -5.24
CA ARG A 27 3.58 21.42 -4.96
C ARG A 27 3.00 20.10 -4.43
N ILE A 28 3.34 18.99 -5.07
CA ILE A 28 2.79 17.67 -4.75
C ILE A 28 3.46 17.13 -3.49
N PHE A 29 4.80 17.15 -3.43
CA PHE A 29 5.56 16.46 -2.39
C PHE A 29 5.98 17.32 -1.19
N GLU A 30 5.75 18.63 -1.20
CA GLU A 30 6.09 19.48 -0.04
C GLU A 30 4.86 20.26 0.42
N ILE A 31 4.24 21.03 -0.48
CA ILE A 31 3.15 21.94 -0.12
C ILE A 31 1.86 21.16 0.19
N ASN A 32 1.40 20.31 -0.73
CA ASN A 32 0.15 19.58 -0.57
C ASN A 32 0.20 18.59 0.60
N MET A 33 1.32 17.88 0.78
CA MET A 33 1.41 16.87 1.84
C MET A 33 1.35 17.49 3.23
N VAL A 34 2.09 18.57 3.49
CA VAL A 34 2.01 19.30 4.76
C VAL A 34 0.64 19.95 4.92
N GLY A 35 0.06 20.45 3.83
CA GLY A 35 -1.28 21.05 3.85
C GLY A 35 -2.39 20.06 4.20
N PHE A 36 -2.32 18.82 3.73
CA PHE A 36 -3.32 17.77 4.02
C PHE A 36 -3.10 17.04 5.34
N ASP A 37 -1.92 17.16 5.97
CA ASP A 37 -1.59 16.51 7.23
C ASP A 37 -2.58 16.87 8.37
N GLY A 38 -3.09 18.10 8.38
CA GLY A 38 -4.12 18.55 9.33
C GLY A 38 -5.55 18.09 9.03
N LEU A 39 -5.78 17.38 7.91
CA LEU A 39 -7.10 16.90 7.49
C LEU A 39 -7.17 15.37 7.58
N MET A 40 -6.77 14.67 6.51
CA MET A 40 -6.81 13.20 6.43
C MET A 40 -5.46 12.60 6.04
N GLY A 41 -4.40 13.42 6.05
CA GLY A 41 -3.08 13.03 5.60
C GLY A 41 -2.89 13.16 4.08
N PRO A 42 -1.65 12.97 3.60
CA PRO A 42 -1.31 13.03 2.18
C PRO A 42 -1.89 11.84 1.40
N ASN A 43 -1.98 11.99 0.08
CA ASN A 43 -2.29 10.87 -0.82
C ASN A 43 -1.11 9.88 -0.90
N PHE A 44 -1.39 8.63 -1.26
CA PHE A 44 -0.36 7.69 -1.67
C PHE A 44 0.11 8.02 -3.11
N PHE A 45 1.43 8.00 -3.32
CA PHE A 45 2.06 8.37 -4.60
C PHE A 45 2.97 7.27 -5.15
N GLY A 46 2.64 6.01 -4.89
CA GLY A 46 3.34 4.85 -5.47
C GLY A 46 4.64 4.42 -4.77
N THR A 47 5.35 5.33 -4.08
CA THR A 47 6.64 5.02 -3.44
C THR A 47 6.86 5.79 -2.13
N GLY A 48 7.85 5.37 -1.34
CA GLY A 48 8.24 6.04 -0.09
C GLY A 48 7.15 5.99 0.98
N CYS A 49 6.41 4.88 1.06
CA CYS A 49 5.26 4.75 1.94
C CYS A 49 5.35 3.49 2.80
N PHE A 50 4.96 3.61 4.08
CA PHE A 50 4.80 2.48 4.98
C PHE A 50 3.33 2.30 5.35
N PHE A 51 2.75 1.17 4.98
CA PHE A 51 1.36 0.84 5.24
C PHE A 51 1.21 -0.01 6.50
N ASN A 52 0.15 0.25 7.26
CA ASN A 52 -0.38 -0.72 8.19
C ASN A 52 -1.06 -1.85 7.40
N ARG A 53 -0.61 -3.10 7.54
CA ARG A 53 -1.15 -4.27 6.81
C ARG A 53 -2.68 -4.37 6.87
N ARG A 54 -3.31 -3.94 7.98
CA ARG A 54 -4.78 -3.94 8.16
C ARG A 54 -5.53 -3.14 7.11
N VAL A 55 -4.96 -2.05 6.56
CA VAL A 55 -5.71 -1.17 5.65
C VAL A 55 -6.11 -1.83 4.34
N PHE A 56 -5.36 -2.86 3.92
CA PHE A 56 -5.66 -3.60 2.70
C PHE A 56 -6.85 -4.55 2.85
N TYR A 57 -7.38 -4.73 4.06
CA TYR A 57 -8.48 -5.66 4.34
C TYR A 57 -9.79 -4.91 4.61
N GLY A 58 -10.00 -3.77 3.93
CA GLY A 58 -11.22 -2.96 4.03
C GLY A 58 -11.13 -1.82 5.05
N PRO A 59 -12.18 -0.98 5.14
CA PRO A 59 -12.17 0.22 5.98
C PRO A 59 -12.13 -0.11 7.48
N PRO A 60 -11.81 0.86 8.36
CA PRO A 60 -11.77 0.63 9.80
C PRO A 60 -13.06 0.07 10.40
N SER A 61 -14.21 0.42 9.82
CA SER A 61 -15.55 -0.01 10.24
C SER A 61 -15.94 -1.41 9.76
N ASN A 62 -15.26 -1.96 8.75
CA ASN A 62 -15.60 -3.27 8.18
C ASN A 62 -14.33 -4.01 7.75
N LEU A 63 -13.91 -4.98 8.57
CA LEU A 63 -12.80 -5.87 8.23
C LEU A 63 -13.29 -6.98 7.32
N ILE A 64 -12.68 -7.10 6.15
CA ILE A 64 -12.90 -8.20 5.24
C ILE A 64 -11.91 -9.30 5.61
N LEU A 65 -12.44 -10.41 6.10
CA LEU A 65 -11.63 -11.57 6.47
C LEU A 65 -11.15 -12.30 5.21
N HIS A 66 -9.92 -12.80 5.29
CA HIS A 66 -9.34 -13.66 4.28
C HIS A 66 -9.77 -15.12 4.54
N GLU A 67 -9.85 -15.93 3.49
CA GLU A 67 -10.18 -17.37 3.61
C GLU A 67 -9.09 -18.19 4.32
N ILE A 68 -7.90 -17.61 4.51
CA ILE A 68 -6.72 -18.26 5.08
C ILE A 68 -6.32 -17.43 6.30
N ASP A 69 -6.54 -17.99 7.49
CA ASP A 69 -6.36 -17.29 8.77
C ASP A 69 -4.90 -16.82 8.95
N GLU A 70 -3.93 -17.59 8.47
CA GLU A 70 -2.50 -17.27 8.53
C GLU A 70 -2.11 -16.03 7.71
N LEU A 71 -2.96 -15.61 6.76
CA LEU A 71 -2.73 -14.41 5.95
C LEU A 71 -3.37 -13.16 6.55
N GLY A 72 -4.13 -13.31 7.63
CA GLY A 72 -4.83 -12.23 8.30
C GLY A 72 -3.91 -11.04 8.65
N PRO A 73 -4.44 -9.80 8.66
CA PRO A 73 -3.63 -8.61 8.84
C PRO A 73 -2.91 -8.52 10.19
N ASN A 74 -3.46 -9.20 11.21
CA ASN A 74 -2.92 -9.23 12.57
C ASN A 74 -2.27 -10.59 12.91
N HIS A 75 -2.12 -11.49 11.93
CA HIS A 75 -1.49 -12.77 12.16
C HIS A 75 0.01 -12.57 12.34
N ILE A 76 0.52 -13.01 13.50
CA ILE A 76 1.95 -13.03 13.80
C ILE A 76 2.38 -14.49 13.77
N THR A 77 3.38 -14.78 12.94
CA THR A 77 3.92 -16.13 12.82
C THR A 77 5.19 -16.26 13.64
N ASP A 78 5.27 -17.31 14.45
CA ASP A 78 6.49 -17.69 15.17
C ASP A 78 7.40 -18.59 14.31
N LYS A 79 6.92 -19.01 13.14
CA LYS A 79 7.65 -19.91 12.25
C LYS A 79 8.74 -19.13 11.50
N PRO A 80 9.94 -19.72 11.28
CA PRO A 80 10.94 -19.12 10.43
C PRO A 80 10.42 -18.91 8.99
N ILE A 81 10.87 -17.83 8.34
CA ILE A 81 10.51 -17.50 6.95
C ILE A 81 10.84 -18.65 5.98
N LYS A 82 11.88 -19.43 6.27
CA LYS A 82 12.33 -20.56 5.46
C LYS A 82 11.68 -21.90 5.85
N SER A 83 10.69 -21.89 6.74
CA SER A 83 9.97 -23.12 7.10
C SER A 83 9.23 -23.70 5.88
N THR A 84 9.08 -25.02 5.85
CA THR A 84 8.38 -25.74 4.77
C THR A 84 6.95 -25.23 4.60
N ASP A 85 6.25 -24.96 5.70
CA ASP A 85 4.88 -24.46 5.69
C ASP A 85 4.78 -23.05 5.11
N ALA A 86 5.69 -22.16 5.48
CA ALA A 86 5.73 -20.79 4.95
C ALA A 86 6.02 -20.79 3.43
N LEU A 87 6.96 -21.62 2.98
CA LEU A 87 7.29 -21.76 1.56
C LEU A 87 6.14 -22.39 0.76
N ALA A 88 5.47 -23.42 1.30
CA ALA A 88 4.32 -24.04 0.68
C ALA A 88 3.14 -23.07 0.56
N LEU A 89 2.87 -22.29 1.61
CA LEU A 89 1.85 -21.25 1.59
C LEU A 89 2.20 -20.13 0.60
N ALA A 90 3.46 -19.67 0.60
CA ALA A 90 3.94 -18.67 -0.36
C ALA A 90 3.76 -19.12 -1.81
N HIS A 91 4.10 -20.37 -2.12
CA HIS A 91 3.89 -20.96 -3.44
C HIS A 91 2.40 -21.01 -3.81
N LYS A 92 1.52 -21.37 -2.87
CA LYS A 92 0.07 -21.38 -3.09
C LYS A 92 -0.48 -19.99 -3.40
N VAL A 93 -0.13 -18.97 -2.60
CA VAL A 93 -0.67 -17.61 -2.76
C VAL A 93 -0.08 -16.86 -3.96
N ALA A 94 1.10 -17.24 -4.42
CA ALA A 94 1.72 -16.69 -5.63
C ALA A 94 1.18 -17.32 -6.93
N GLY A 95 0.26 -18.28 -6.85
CA GLY A 95 -0.30 -18.95 -8.01
C GLY A 95 -1.24 -18.04 -8.82
N CYS A 96 -1.23 -18.17 -10.14
CA CYS A 96 -2.05 -17.32 -11.04
C CYS A 96 -3.57 -17.48 -10.84
N ILE A 97 -4.02 -18.59 -10.26
CA ILE A 97 -5.43 -18.86 -9.96
C ILE A 97 -5.85 -18.36 -8.58
N TYR A 98 -4.91 -17.90 -7.76
CA TYR A 98 -5.18 -17.58 -6.36
C TYR A 98 -6.23 -16.49 -6.21
N GLU A 99 -6.16 -15.45 -7.04
CA GLU A 99 -7.07 -14.31 -6.98
C GLU A 99 -8.41 -14.56 -7.68
N HIS A 100 -8.54 -15.66 -8.42
CA HIS A 100 -9.74 -15.98 -9.18
C HIS A 100 -10.94 -16.20 -8.25
N ASN A 101 -12.05 -15.49 -8.52
CA ASN A 101 -13.26 -15.48 -7.69
C ASN A 101 -13.04 -15.03 -6.23
N THR A 102 -11.97 -14.30 -5.95
CA THR A 102 -11.72 -13.69 -4.63
C THR A 102 -12.05 -12.20 -4.61
N ASN A 103 -11.91 -11.57 -3.44
CA ASN A 103 -12.09 -10.12 -3.28
C ASN A 103 -10.79 -9.30 -3.53
N TRP A 104 -9.67 -9.95 -3.90
CA TRP A 104 -8.44 -9.24 -4.27
C TRP A 104 -8.68 -8.31 -5.46
N GLY A 105 -8.10 -7.12 -5.43
CA GLY A 105 -8.26 -6.12 -6.48
C GLY A 105 -9.57 -5.33 -6.45
N SER A 106 -10.63 -5.89 -5.88
CA SER A 106 -11.96 -5.26 -5.85
C SER A 106 -12.33 -4.70 -4.48
N LYS A 107 -11.97 -5.39 -3.40
CA LYS A 107 -12.22 -4.95 -2.02
C LYS A 107 -11.02 -5.14 -1.08
N ILE A 108 -10.06 -5.97 -1.47
CA ILE A 108 -8.83 -6.26 -0.71
C ILE A 108 -7.63 -5.88 -1.56
N GLY A 109 -6.59 -5.32 -0.93
CA GLY A 109 -5.35 -4.95 -1.60
C GLY A 109 -5.45 -3.61 -2.33
N PHE A 110 -4.64 -3.46 -3.38
CA PHE A 110 -4.74 -2.33 -4.32
C PHE A 110 -5.96 -2.51 -5.22
N ARG A 111 -6.53 -1.39 -5.69
CA ARG A 111 -7.71 -1.42 -6.52
C ARG A 111 -7.33 -1.64 -7.99
N TYR A 112 -7.83 -2.71 -8.58
CA TYR A 112 -7.55 -3.06 -9.97
C TYR A 112 -8.46 -2.32 -10.94
N GLY A 113 -8.00 -2.21 -12.19
CA GLY A 113 -8.82 -1.77 -13.32
C GLY A 113 -8.76 -0.27 -13.58
N SER A 114 -7.73 0.40 -13.05
CA SER A 114 -7.39 1.79 -13.36
C SER A 114 -6.02 1.83 -14.04
N LEU A 115 -5.76 2.87 -14.84
CA LEU A 115 -4.41 3.17 -15.30
C LEU A 115 -3.49 3.60 -14.14
N VAL A 116 -4.09 4.14 -13.08
CA VAL A 116 -3.43 4.70 -11.91
C VAL A 116 -4.07 4.07 -10.67
N GLU A 117 -3.35 3.15 -10.03
CA GLU A 117 -3.86 2.32 -8.90
C GLU A 117 -3.30 2.75 -7.53
N ASP A 118 -2.41 3.74 -7.51
CA ASP A 118 -1.87 4.34 -6.27
C ASP A 118 -2.79 5.42 -5.68
N TYR A 119 -3.63 6.04 -6.50
CA TYR A 119 -4.52 7.11 -6.06
C TYR A 119 -5.94 6.66 -5.67
N TYR A 120 -6.39 5.49 -6.15
CA TYR A 120 -7.78 5.03 -6.09
C TYR A 120 -8.00 3.75 -5.28
#